data_AF-A0A4V2B930-F1
#
_entry.id   AF-A0A4V2B930-F1
#
_cell.length_a   1.000
_cell.length_b   1.000
_cell.length_c   1.000
_cell.angle_alpha   90.00
_cell.angle_beta   90.00
_cell.angle_gamma   90.00
#
_symmetry.space_group_name_H-M   'P 1'
#
loop_
_entity.id
_entity.type
_entity.pdbx_description
1 polymer ?
#
loop_
_entity_poly.entity_id
_entity_poly.type
_entity_poly.pdbx_seq_one_letter_code
_entity_poly.pdbx_strand_id
1 'polypeptide(L)'
;MAELDTSGGGNKGKKVRSKKQSTRVDLTAMVDLAFLLITFFMLTTTLSKPKAMDLAMPDKDEKVKDEFAVAASRTMTLLLGKDNKLMWYIGEAGKSAPSTEYYGANGLRKTLLEKKAEVLQKTGKFMFVIIKPSDKSVYKNMVDVLD
;
A
#
# COMPACT_ATOMS: atom_id res chain seq x y z
N MET A 1 21.48 -26.55 -17.82
CA MET A 1 22.93 -26.75 -17.62
C MET A 1 23.64 -25.70 -18.45
N ALA A 2 24.50 -24.92 -17.80
CA ALA A 2 25.30 -23.91 -18.48
C ALA A 2 26.75 -24.40 -18.52
N GLU A 3 27.22 -24.72 -19.71
CA GLU A 3 28.52 -25.33 -19.93
C GLU A 3 29.40 -24.41 -20.79
N LEU A 4 30.69 -24.41 -20.49
CA LEU A 4 31.69 -23.70 -21.29
C LEU A 4 32.70 -24.73 -21.81
N ASP A 5 32.68 -25.00 -23.12
CA ASP A 5 33.55 -25.98 -23.76
C ASP A 5 34.89 -25.32 -24.13
N THR A 6 35.97 -25.65 -23.42
CA THR A 6 37.30 -25.05 -23.61
C THR A 6 38.19 -25.81 -24.60
N SER A 7 37.62 -26.60 -25.52
CA SER A 7 38.39 -27.46 -26.43
C SER A 7 38.88 -26.74 -27.71
N GLY A 8 39.90 -25.88 -27.58
CA GLY A 8 40.62 -25.27 -28.69
C GLY A 8 41.60 -26.23 -29.41
N GLY A 9 41.53 -26.26 -30.75
CA GLY A 9 42.19 -27.24 -31.62
C GLY A 9 43.71 -27.11 -31.83
N GLY A 10 44.31 -28.21 -32.32
CA GLY A 10 45.72 -28.27 -32.74
C GLY A 10 46.10 -29.66 -33.31
N ASN A 11 46.51 -29.68 -34.58
CA ASN A 11 46.78 -30.86 -35.40
C ASN A 11 48.24 -31.37 -35.31
N LYS A 12 48.42 -32.67 -35.57
CA LYS A 12 49.65 -33.44 -35.89
C LYS A 12 50.80 -33.54 -34.87
N GLY A 13 50.93 -34.73 -34.27
CA GLY A 13 52.17 -35.21 -33.67
C GLY A 13 51.94 -36.51 -32.89
N LYS A 14 52.44 -37.64 -33.40
CA LYS A 14 52.33 -38.99 -32.83
C LYS A 14 53.15 -39.09 -31.53
N LYS A 15 52.60 -38.60 -30.42
CA LYS A 15 53.06 -38.86 -29.04
C LYS A 15 51.88 -39.40 -28.23
N VAL A 16 52.14 -40.42 -27.41
CA VAL A 16 51.16 -41.08 -26.54
C VAL A 16 50.41 -40.02 -25.73
N ARG A 17 49.18 -39.69 -26.15
CA ARG A 17 48.36 -38.68 -25.47
C ARG A 17 47.87 -39.30 -24.17
N SER A 18 48.28 -38.74 -23.03
CA SER A 18 47.54 -38.93 -21.79
C SER A 18 46.07 -38.57 -22.05
N LYS A 19 45.13 -39.33 -21.49
CA LYS A 19 43.72 -38.98 -21.52
C LYS A 19 43.59 -37.61 -20.86
N LYS A 20 43.54 -36.53 -21.66
CA LYS A 20 43.16 -35.21 -21.17
C LYS A 20 41.71 -35.33 -20.73
N GLN A 21 41.51 -35.46 -19.43
CA GLN A 21 40.19 -35.42 -18.82
C GLN A 21 39.56 -34.09 -19.23
N SER A 22 38.36 -34.15 -19.78
CA SER A 22 37.64 -32.99 -20.27
C SER A 22 37.53 -31.95 -19.15
N THR A 23 38.11 -30.76 -19.33
CA THR A 23 38.01 -29.64 -18.39
C THR A 23 36.71 -28.88 -18.60
N ARG A 24 35.59 -29.62 -18.61
CA ARG A 24 34.26 -29.02 -18.63
C ARG A 24 34.02 -28.35 -17.28
N VAL A 25 33.84 -27.04 -17.31
CA VAL A 25 33.49 -26.26 -16.12
C VAL A 25 31.97 -26.09 -16.12
N ASP A 26 31.33 -26.68 -15.13
CA ASP A 26 29.89 -26.50 -14.89
C ASP A 26 29.66 -25.14 -14.20
N LEU A 27 28.97 -24.24 -14.88
CA LEU A 27 28.62 -22.91 -14.35
C LEU A 27 27.23 -22.89 -13.70
N THR A 28 26.56 -24.05 -13.55
CA THR A 28 25.19 -24.12 -13.03
C THR A 28 25.03 -23.42 -11.68
N ALA A 29 26.01 -23.51 -10.78
CA ALA A 29 25.99 -22.77 -9.51
C ALA A 29 26.12 -21.24 -9.69
N MET A 30 26.88 -20.77 -10.69
CA MET A 30 27.04 -19.33 -10.96
C MET A 30 25.80 -18.74 -11.65
N VAL A 31 25.15 -19.51 -12.53
CA VAL A 31 23.93 -19.10 -13.22
C VAL A 31 22.75 -18.97 -12.25
N ASP A 32 22.63 -19.88 -11.27
CA ASP A 32 21.57 -19.82 -10.26
C ASP A 32 21.72 -18.60 -9.34
N LEU A 33 22.96 -18.25 -8.94
CA LEU A 33 23.23 -17.01 -8.19
C LEU A 33 22.85 -15.76 -9.00
N ALA A 34 23.16 -15.73 -10.30
CA ALA A 34 22.77 -14.61 -11.15
C ALA A 34 21.24 -14.51 -11.31
N PHE A 35 20.55 -15.64 -11.45
CA PHE A 35 19.10 -15.68 -11.55
C PHE A 35 18.42 -15.24 -10.24
N LEU A 36 18.94 -15.67 -9.09
CA LEU A 36 18.49 -15.23 -7.77
C LEU A 36 18.69 -13.72 -7.59
N LEU A 37 19.83 -13.17 -8.02
CA LEU A 37 20.10 -11.74 -7.94
C LEU A 37 19.19 -10.92 -8.87
N ILE A 38 18.96 -11.36 -10.11
CA ILE A 38 18.05 -10.66 -11.04
C ILE A 38 16.63 -10.65 -10.48
N THR A 39 16.13 -11.80 -9.99
CA THR A 39 14.78 -11.89 -9.41
C THR A 39 14.66 -11.06 -8.13
N PHE A 40 15.68 -11.11 -7.26
CA PHE A 40 15.74 -10.28 -6.05
C PHE A 40 15.77 -8.78 -6.38
N PHE A 41 16.62 -8.34 -7.32
CA PHE A 41 16.68 -6.93 -7.73
C PHE A 41 15.40 -6.48 -8.45
N MET A 42 14.80 -7.34 -9.28
CA MET A 42 13.54 -7.01 -9.94
C MET A 42 12.36 -6.94 -8.95
N LEU A 43 12.32 -7.81 -7.94
CA LEU A 43 11.27 -7.78 -6.91
C LEU A 43 11.47 -6.61 -5.93
N THR A 44 12.70 -6.34 -5.49
CA THR A 44 13.00 -5.20 -4.59
C THR A 44 12.76 -3.85 -5.27
N THR A 45 13.00 -3.72 -6.57
CA THR A 45 12.71 -2.48 -7.33
C THR A 45 11.21 -2.23 -7.49
N THR A 46 10.38 -3.27 -7.59
CA THR A 46 8.91 -3.11 -7.67
C THR A 46 8.30 -2.73 -6.32
N LEU A 47 8.78 -3.30 -5.22
CA LEU A 47 8.33 -2.96 -3.85
C LEU A 47 8.75 -1.54 -3.41
N SER A 48 9.77 -0.96 -4.03
CA SER A 48 10.27 0.39 -3.69
C SER A 48 9.47 1.53 -4.34
N LYS A 49 8.50 1.24 -5.22
CA LYS A 49 7.67 2.28 -5.84
C LYS A 49 6.64 2.79 -4.83
N PRO A 50 6.68 4.08 -4.44
CA PRO A 50 5.66 4.63 -3.56
C PRO A 50 4.29 4.59 -4.24
N LYS A 51 3.29 3.98 -3.60
CA LYS A 51 1.89 4.09 -4.01
C LYS A 51 1.40 5.49 -3.63
N ALA A 52 1.47 6.43 -4.58
CA ALA A 52 0.99 7.79 -4.38
C ALA A 52 -0.54 7.84 -4.56
N MET A 53 -1.22 8.55 -3.65
CA MET A 53 -2.63 8.93 -3.78
C MET A 53 -2.65 10.38 -4.27
N ASP A 54 -3.35 10.66 -5.36
CA ASP A 54 -3.54 12.02 -5.84
C ASP A 54 -4.61 12.71 -4.96
N LEU A 55 -4.23 13.79 -4.28
CA LEU A 55 -5.09 14.52 -3.36
C LEU A 55 -5.18 15.97 -3.81
N ALA A 56 -6.37 16.40 -4.23
CA ALA A 56 -6.66 17.80 -4.45
C ALA A 56 -6.72 18.53 -3.10
N MET A 57 -5.70 19.32 -2.78
CA MET A 57 -5.74 20.22 -1.64
C MET A 57 -6.55 21.48 -1.98
N PRO A 58 -7.34 22.01 -1.03
CA PRO A 58 -8.05 23.27 -1.23
C PRO A 58 -7.05 24.43 -1.36
N ASP A 59 -7.48 25.49 -2.05
CA ASP A 59 -6.70 26.72 -2.19
C ASP A 59 -6.38 27.35 -0.83
N LYS A 60 -5.16 27.89 -0.69
CA LYS A 60 -4.65 28.48 0.56
C LYS A 60 -5.15 29.90 0.83
N ASP A 61 -6.05 30.43 -0.01
CA ASP A 61 -6.52 31.80 0.13
C ASP A 61 -7.39 31.97 1.38
N GLU A 62 -6.88 32.74 2.35
CA GLU A 62 -7.53 33.06 3.63
C GLU A 62 -8.86 33.82 3.50
N LYS A 63 -9.25 34.21 2.28
CA LYS A 63 -10.46 35.00 2.00
C LYS A 63 -11.74 34.16 2.01
N VAL A 64 -11.64 32.83 1.96
CA VAL A 64 -12.78 31.94 2.22
C VAL A 64 -12.82 31.64 3.72
N LYS A 65 -13.11 32.67 4.52
CA LYS A 65 -13.58 32.53 5.91
C LYS A 65 -15.04 32.07 5.99
N ASP A 66 -15.54 31.43 4.94
CA ASP A 66 -16.71 30.59 5.09
C ASP A 66 -16.20 29.30 5.73
N GLU A 67 -16.10 29.35 7.06
CA GLU A 67 -16.33 28.17 7.87
C GLU A 67 -17.54 27.48 7.24
N PHE A 68 -17.32 26.38 6.53
CA PHE A 68 -18.43 25.58 6.03
C PHE A 68 -19.24 25.23 7.27
N ALA A 69 -20.32 25.97 7.53
CA ALA A 69 -21.15 25.79 8.69
C ALA A 69 -21.93 24.50 8.44
N VAL A 70 -21.25 23.38 8.70
CA VAL A 70 -21.81 22.07 8.50
C VAL A 70 -22.64 21.76 9.73
N ALA A 71 -23.95 21.66 9.54
CA ALA A 71 -24.83 21.21 10.59
C ALA A 71 -24.34 19.86 11.16
N ALA A 72 -24.24 19.78 12.49
CA ALA A 72 -23.78 18.58 13.17
C ALA A 72 -24.62 17.35 12.79
N SER A 73 -25.92 17.53 12.52
CA SER A 73 -26.84 16.48 12.09
C SER A 73 -26.45 15.73 10.82
N ARG A 74 -25.62 16.33 9.95
CA ARG A 74 -25.12 15.72 8.70
C ARG A 74 -23.62 15.48 8.71
N THR A 75 -22.98 15.54 9.88
CA THR A 75 -21.54 15.38 10.03
C THR A 75 -21.23 14.11 10.79
N MET A 76 -20.44 13.23 10.16
CA MET A 76 -19.88 12.03 10.79
C MET A 76 -18.41 12.30 11.11
N THR A 77 -18.00 12.05 12.34
CA THR A 77 -16.60 12.17 12.76
C THR A 77 -16.01 10.78 12.97
N LEU A 78 -14.90 10.50 12.29
CA LEU A 78 -14.08 9.31 12.44
C LEU A 78 -12.91 9.63 13.37
N LEU A 79 -12.76 8.84 14.43
CA LEU A 79 -11.70 8.93 15.43
C LEU A 79 -10.75 7.75 15.23
N LEU A 80 -9.51 8.02 14.85
CA LEU A 80 -8.47 7.00 14.70
C LEU A 80 -7.71 6.90 16.01
N GLY A 81 -7.84 5.76 16.70
CA GLY A 81 -7.23 5.52 18.00
C GLY A 81 -5.98 4.63 17.93
N LYS A 82 -5.50 4.26 19.12
CA LYS A 82 -4.43 3.27 19.29
C LYS A 82 -4.92 1.89 18.83
N ASP A 83 -3.97 1.01 18.48
CA ASP A 83 -4.21 -0.41 18.19
C ASP A 83 -5.21 -0.65 17.04
N ASN A 84 -5.18 0.24 16.03
CA ASN A 84 -6.08 0.20 14.87
C ASN A 84 -7.57 0.20 15.26
N LYS A 85 -7.91 0.85 16.36
CA LYS A 85 -9.30 1.08 16.74
C LYS A 85 -9.85 2.28 16.00
N LEU A 86 -10.92 2.05 15.25
CA LEU A 86 -11.70 3.10 14.61
C LEU A 86 -12.99 3.28 15.39
N MET A 87 -13.22 4.50 15.85
CA MET A 87 -14.50 4.88 16.46
C MET A 87 -15.14 5.98 15.64
N TRP A 88 -16.46 6.02 15.60
CA TRP A 88 -17.17 7.09 14.90
C TRP A 88 -18.44 7.50 15.63
N TYR A 89 -18.85 8.73 15.37
CA TYR A 89 -20.15 9.24 15.81
C TYR A 89 -20.70 10.24 14.79
N ILE A 90 -22.02 10.41 14.80
CA ILE A 90 -22.71 11.46 14.02
C ILE A 90 -23.20 12.51 15.02
N GLY A 91 -23.07 13.78 14.65
CA GLY A 91 -23.47 14.90 15.50
C GLY A 91 -22.33 15.51 16.28
N GLU A 92 -22.65 15.99 17.48
CA GLU A 92 -21.69 16.65 18.37
C GLU A 92 -20.97 15.65 19.27
N ALA A 93 -19.71 15.95 19.57
CA ALA A 93 -18.90 15.13 20.48
C ALA A 93 -19.54 15.07 21.88
N GLY A 94 -19.60 13.88 22.46
CA GLY A 94 -20.10 13.68 23.82
C GLY A 94 -21.62 13.58 23.96
N LYS A 95 -22.40 13.91 22.92
CA LYS A 95 -23.86 13.70 22.92
C LYS A 95 -24.26 12.29 22.50
N SER A 96 -23.44 11.61 21.72
CA SER A 96 -23.63 10.22 21.30
C SER A 96 -22.39 9.39 21.66
N ALA A 97 -22.63 8.17 22.13
CA ALA A 97 -21.54 7.22 22.39
C ALA A 97 -20.92 6.81 21.04
N PRO A 98 -19.58 6.87 20.89
CA PRO A 98 -18.93 6.45 19.66
C PRO A 98 -19.15 4.96 19.42
N SER A 99 -19.50 4.60 18.19
CA SER A 99 -19.53 3.20 17.74
C SER A 99 -18.14 2.79 17.28
N THR A 100 -17.74 1.55 17.59
CA THR A 100 -16.47 0.99 17.14
C THR A 100 -16.67 0.20 15.86
N GLU A 101 -15.78 0.39 14.89
CA GLU A 101 -15.84 -0.27 13.59
C GLU A 101 -14.45 -0.78 13.19
N TYR A 102 -14.40 -1.58 12.13
CA TYR A 102 -13.16 -2.07 11.53
C TYR A 102 -12.90 -1.39 10.18
N TYR A 103 -11.63 -1.24 9.82
CA TYR A 103 -11.22 -0.76 8.51
C TYR A 103 -11.61 -1.74 7.38
N GLY A 104 -11.78 -1.21 6.17
CA GLY A 104 -12.03 -2.00 4.96
C GLY A 104 -13.50 -2.07 4.52
N ALA A 105 -13.74 -2.88 3.48
CA ALA A 105 -15.00 -2.91 2.73
C ALA A 105 -16.21 -3.34 3.55
N ASN A 106 -16.02 -4.31 4.45
CA ASN A 106 -17.12 -4.93 5.21
C ASN A 106 -17.45 -4.17 6.51
N GLY A 107 -16.60 -3.24 6.94
CA GLY A 107 -16.82 -2.40 8.12
C GLY A 107 -17.08 -0.97 7.69
N LEU A 108 -16.06 -0.11 7.80
CA LEU A 108 -16.16 1.32 7.59
C LEU A 108 -16.86 1.72 6.28
N ARG A 109 -16.52 1.08 5.15
CA ARG A 109 -17.11 1.44 3.84
C ARG A 109 -18.62 1.20 3.82
N LYS A 110 -19.07 0.06 4.36
CA LYS A 110 -20.49 -0.27 4.47
C LYS A 110 -21.20 0.74 5.35
N THR A 111 -20.65 1.03 6.53
CA THR A 111 -21.23 2.02 7.45
C THR A 111 -21.30 3.41 6.85
N LEU A 112 -20.26 3.86 6.14
CA LEU A 112 -20.25 5.16 5.45
C LEU A 112 -21.36 5.25 4.39
N LEU A 113 -21.59 4.17 3.62
CA LEU A 113 -22.64 4.14 2.61
C LEU A 113 -24.05 4.15 3.23
N GLU A 114 -24.26 3.36 4.28
CA GLU A 114 -25.52 3.32 5.02
C GLU A 114 -25.84 4.68 5.65
N LYS A 115 -24.86 5.30 6.34
CA LYS A 115 -25.02 6.61 6.97
C LYS A 115 -25.18 7.74 5.97
N LYS A 116 -24.48 7.67 4.84
CA LYS A 116 -24.67 8.60 3.71
C LYS A 116 -26.13 8.57 3.22
N ALA A 117 -26.70 7.38 3.02
CA ALA A 117 -28.08 7.24 2.58
C ALA A 117 -29.08 7.76 3.64
N GLU A 118 -28.84 7.44 4.92
CA GLU A 118 -29.67 7.90 6.04
C GLU A 118 -29.69 9.42 6.16
N VAL A 119 -28.52 10.07 6.09
CA VAL A 119 -28.39 11.53 6.14
C VAL A 119 -29.05 12.19 4.93
N LEU A 120 -28.88 11.60 3.74
CA LEU A 120 -29.50 12.11 2.51
C LEU A 120 -31.03 12.04 2.57
N GLN A 121 -31.60 10.95 3.08
CA GLN A 121 -33.05 10.81 3.25
C GLN A 121 -33.61 11.80 4.28
N LYS A 122 -32.90 12.02 5.41
CA LYS A 122 -33.36 12.91 6.49
C LYS A 122 -33.22 14.40 6.18
N THR A 123 -32.16 14.78 5.47
CA THR A 123 -31.80 16.20 5.29
C THR A 123 -31.86 16.68 3.85
N GLY A 124 -31.96 15.77 2.87
CA GLY A 124 -31.85 16.08 1.45
C GLY A 124 -30.47 16.59 1.02
N LYS A 125 -29.46 16.51 1.90
CA LYS A 125 -28.12 17.10 1.68
C LYS A 125 -27.04 16.04 1.83
N PHE A 126 -25.87 16.34 1.25
CA PHE A 126 -24.68 15.50 1.41
C PHE A 126 -24.19 15.44 2.85
N MET A 127 -23.69 14.26 3.24
CA MET A 127 -23.02 14.02 4.51
C MET A 127 -21.57 14.48 4.43
N PHE A 128 -21.09 15.12 5.49
CA PHE A 128 -19.68 15.46 5.65
C PHE A 128 -19.00 14.45 6.56
N VAL A 129 -17.76 14.11 6.24
CA VAL A 129 -16.94 13.18 7.03
C VAL A 129 -15.71 13.93 7.52
N ILE A 130 -15.49 13.95 8.83
CA ILE A 130 -14.31 14.53 9.47
C ILE A 130 -13.44 13.40 9.96
N ILE A 131 -12.18 13.35 9.50
CA ILE A 131 -11.20 12.36 9.96
C ILE A 131 -10.31 13.02 11.01
N LYS A 132 -10.35 12.52 12.25
CA LYS A 132 -9.53 12.99 13.37
C LYS A 132 -8.57 11.88 13.82
N PRO A 133 -7.34 11.85 13.29
CA PRO A 133 -6.29 11.00 13.84
C PRO A 133 -5.90 11.47 15.25
N SER A 134 -5.83 10.54 16.20
CA SER A 134 -5.17 10.78 17.49
C SER A 134 -3.66 10.68 17.34
N ASP A 135 -2.90 11.30 18.24
CA ASP A 135 -1.43 11.14 18.35
C ASP A 135 -0.98 9.67 18.50
N LYS A 136 -1.90 8.80 18.94
CA LYS A 136 -1.66 7.35 19.09
C LYS A 136 -2.05 6.52 17.87
N SER A 137 -2.53 7.15 16.79
CA SER A 137 -2.92 6.48 15.56
C SER A 137 -1.72 6.25 14.64
N VAL A 138 -1.81 5.24 13.77
CA VAL A 138 -0.77 4.91 12.79
C VAL A 138 -1.10 5.61 11.48
N TYR A 139 -0.12 6.16 10.77
CA TYR A 139 -0.31 6.82 9.46
C TYR A 139 -1.04 5.94 8.46
N LYS A 140 -0.75 4.62 8.47
CA LYS A 140 -1.47 3.62 7.69
C LYS A 140 -3.00 3.72 7.86
N ASN A 141 -3.49 3.95 9.07
CA ASN A 141 -4.93 4.04 9.34
C ASN A 141 -5.56 5.28 8.71
N MET A 142 -4.80 6.36 8.53
CA MET A 142 -5.28 7.56 7.83
C MET A 142 -5.40 7.28 6.34
N VAL A 143 -4.40 6.61 5.76
CA VAL A 143 -4.42 6.17 4.35
C VAL A 143 -5.56 5.18 4.10
N ASP A 144 -5.73 4.17 4.96
CA ASP A 144 -6.77 3.13 4.85
C ASP A 144 -8.20 3.68 5.01
N VAL A 145 -8.36 4.90 5.52
CA VAL A 145 -9.67 5.59 5.61
C VAL A 145 -9.95 6.43 4.37
N LEU A 146 -8.89 6.88 3.69
CA LEU A 146 -8.99 7.65 2.45
C LEU A 146 -9.16 6.76 1.21
N ASP A 147 -8.63 5.52 1.23
CA ASP A 147 -8.77 4.49 0.18
C ASP A 147 -10.14 3.75 0.27
#